data_AF-A0A6H9TK14-F1
#
_entry.id   AF-A0A6H9TK14-F1
#
_cell.length_a   1.000
_cell.length_b   1.000
_cell.length_c   1.000
_cell.angle_alpha   90.00
_cell.angle_beta   90.00
_cell.angle_gamma   90.00
#
_symmetry.space_group_name_H-M   'P 1'
#
loop_
_entity.id
_entity.type
_entity.pdbx_description
1 polymer ?
#
loop_
_entity_poly.entity_id
_entity_poly.type
_entity_poly.pdbx_seq_one_letter_code
_entity_poly.pdbx_strand_id
1 'polypeptide(L)'
;MAFHTLVTGEGNGSAVAQLFGAIYGAYYVHEATVGRIDLDVFRLAEAALHDCAVRGKAEGKFTTTADGMAAIQKVLIFRDEQLLNLPAYIVADAQARLSEFVANDSLSPIVPERKHPHQ
;
A
#
# COMPACT_ATOMS: atom_id res chain seq x y z
N MET A 1 6.55 8.33 -10.03
CA MET A 1 7.83 8.90 -9.56
C MET A 1 8.37 8.12 -8.36
N ALA A 2 7.63 7.98 -7.26
CA ALA A 2 8.10 7.28 -6.04
C ALA A 2 8.52 5.80 -6.25
N PHE A 3 7.82 5.03 -7.10
CA PHE A 3 8.25 3.66 -7.43
C PHE A 3 9.59 3.66 -8.17
N HIS A 4 9.78 4.57 -9.13
CA HIS A 4 11.02 4.66 -9.89
C HIS A 4 12.22 4.98 -9.00
N THR A 5 12.08 5.90 -8.04
CA THR A 5 13.14 6.20 -7.07
C THR A 5 13.47 4.99 -6.19
N LEU A 6 12.48 4.15 -5.86
CA LEU A 6 12.72 2.89 -5.14
C LEU A 6 13.49 1.88 -5.99
N VAL A 7 13.18 1.80 -7.29
CA VAL A 7 13.90 0.96 -8.26
C VAL A 7 15.35 1.42 -8.46
N THR A 8 15.59 2.73 -8.55
CA THR A 8 16.93 3.29 -8.76
C THR A 8 17.79 3.29 -7.48
N GLY A 9 17.22 2.90 -6.34
CA GLY A 9 17.91 2.93 -5.04
C GLY A 9 18.06 4.34 -4.44
N GLU A 10 17.47 5.35 -5.08
CA GLU A 10 17.39 6.74 -4.60
C GLU A 10 16.13 6.98 -3.76
N GLY A 11 15.47 5.90 -3.32
CA GLY A 11 14.29 5.95 -2.48
C GLY A 11 14.59 6.74 -1.20
N ASN A 12 13.63 7.55 -0.77
CA ASN A 12 13.68 8.26 0.50
C ASN A 12 12.43 7.94 1.32
N GLY A 13 12.43 8.28 2.61
CA GLY A 13 11.30 8.02 3.50
C GLY A 13 9.98 8.59 2.99
N SER A 14 10.01 9.73 2.30
CA SER A 14 8.84 10.35 1.67
C SER A 14 8.34 9.58 0.45
N ALA A 15 9.21 8.93 -0.31
CA ALA A 15 8.84 8.07 -1.43
C ALA A 15 8.17 6.78 -0.92
N VAL A 16 8.70 6.21 0.17
CA VAL A 16 8.09 5.06 0.84
C VAL A 16 6.71 5.42 1.42
N ALA A 17 6.57 6.58 2.05
CA ALA A 17 5.28 7.07 2.54
C ALA A 17 4.25 7.27 1.41
N GLN A 18 4.68 7.81 0.25
CA GLN A 18 3.82 7.92 -0.93
C GLN A 18 3.38 6.55 -1.47
N LEU A 19 4.26 5.54 -1.45
CA LEU A 19 3.92 4.18 -1.86
C LEU A 19 2.93 3.52 -0.89
N PHE A 20 3.06 3.74 0.42
CA PHE A 20 2.07 3.29 1.40
C PHE A 20 0.70 3.90 1.12
N GLY A 21 0.64 5.21 0.87
CA GLY A 21 -0.60 5.88 0.49
C GLY A 21 -1.23 5.30 -0.79
N ALA A 22 -0.40 4.97 -1.79
CA ALA A 22 -0.88 4.34 -3.01
C ALA A 22 -1.44 2.92 -2.79
N ILE A 23 -0.75 2.09 -2.00
CA ILE A 23 -1.19 0.72 -1.66
C ILE A 23 -2.50 0.77 -0.87
N TYR A 24 -2.59 1.60 0.17
CA TYR A 24 -3.80 1.74 0.96
C TYR A 24 -4.95 2.34 0.17
N GLY A 25 -4.68 3.31 -0.70
CA GLY A 25 -5.69 3.86 -1.60
C GLY A 25 -6.29 2.79 -2.52
N ALA A 26 -5.44 1.97 -3.14
CA ALA A 26 -5.89 0.85 -3.99
C ALA A 26 -6.66 -0.20 -3.18
N TYR A 27 -6.20 -0.50 -1.96
CA TYR A 27 -6.90 -1.39 -1.04
C TYR A 27 -8.30 -0.88 -0.69
N TYR A 28 -8.48 0.39 -0.33
CA TYR A 28 -9.81 0.92 0.02
C TYR A 28 -10.76 0.94 -1.18
N VAL A 29 -10.26 1.23 -2.38
CA VAL A 29 -11.07 1.14 -3.60
C VAL A 29 -11.47 -0.32 -3.87
N HIS A 30 -10.55 -1.27 -3.67
CA HIS A 30 -10.84 -2.69 -3.80
C HIS A 30 -11.87 -3.17 -2.77
N GLU A 31 -11.71 -2.77 -1.51
CA GLU A 31 -12.66 -3.08 -0.43
C GLU A 31 -14.06 -2.49 -0.72
N ALA A 32 -14.13 -1.30 -1.31
CA ALA A 32 -15.41 -0.67 -1.68
C ALA A 32 -16.10 -1.31 -2.90
N THR A 33 -15.37 -2.03 -3.75
CA THR A 33 -15.88 -2.58 -5.01
C THR A 33 -16.10 -4.09 -4.97
N VAL A 34 -15.09 -4.82 -4.51
CA VAL A 34 -15.05 -6.29 -4.48
C VAL A 34 -15.09 -6.82 -3.04
N GLY A 35 -14.82 -5.96 -2.05
CA GLY A 35 -14.70 -6.37 -0.66
C GLY A 35 -13.28 -6.87 -0.32
N ARG A 36 -13.16 -7.66 0.74
CA ARG A 36 -11.86 -8.14 1.27
C ARG A 36 -11.43 -9.47 0.65
N ILE A 37 -11.50 -9.57 -0.67
CA ILE A 37 -11.17 -10.79 -1.43
C ILE A 37 -9.82 -10.60 -2.12
N ASP A 38 -9.00 -11.66 -2.18
CA ASP A 38 -7.67 -11.67 -2.86
C ASP A 38 -6.71 -10.56 -2.39
N LEU A 39 -6.62 -10.38 -1.08
CA LEU A 39 -5.74 -9.37 -0.47
C LEU A 39 -4.25 -9.75 -0.45
N ASP A 40 -3.89 -10.93 -0.95
CA ASP A 40 -2.51 -11.44 -0.87
C ASP A 40 -1.49 -10.55 -1.60
N VAL A 41 -1.88 -9.96 -2.74
CA VAL A 41 -1.00 -9.02 -3.46
C VAL A 41 -0.76 -7.72 -2.67
N PHE A 42 -1.78 -7.24 -1.96
CA PHE A 42 -1.69 -6.05 -1.12
C PHE A 42 -0.84 -6.32 0.12
N ARG A 43 -1.02 -7.49 0.77
CA ARG A 43 -0.21 -7.92 1.91
C ARG A 43 1.26 -8.09 1.55
N LEU A 44 1.55 -8.71 0.40
CA LEU A 44 2.91 -8.90 -0.07
C LEU A 44 3.59 -7.56 -0.37
N ALA A 45 2.87 -6.64 -1.01
CA ALA A 45 3.37 -5.28 -1.29
C ALA A 45 3.59 -4.48 0.01
N GLU A 46 2.68 -4.56 0.97
CA GLU A 46 2.79 -3.89 2.27
C GLU A 46 4.00 -4.41 3.07
N ALA A 47 4.15 -5.73 3.17
CA ALA A 47 5.27 -6.35 3.88
C ALA A 47 6.62 -5.94 3.26
N ALA A 48 6.73 -6.01 1.93
CA ALA A 48 7.93 -5.60 1.22
C ALA A 48 8.28 -4.12 1.43
N LEU A 49 7.27 -3.26 1.48
CA LEU A 49 7.45 -1.83 1.71
C LEU A 49 7.78 -1.52 3.18
N HIS A 50 7.23 -2.29 4.12
CA HIS A 50 7.55 -2.22 5.55
C HIS A 50 9.00 -2.62 5.81
N ASP A 51 9.46 -3.75 5.26
CA ASP A 51 10.87 -4.15 5.32
C ASP A 51 11.80 -3.09 4.74
N CYS A 52 11.41 -2.49 3.61
CA CYS A 52 12.14 -1.40 3.00
C CYS A 52 12.19 -0.16 3.90
N ALA A 53 11.12 0.18 4.60
CA ALA A 53 11.07 1.30 5.53
C ALA A 53 11.99 1.07 6.75
N VAL A 54 11.96 -0.15 7.30
CA VAL A 54 12.80 -0.56 8.43
C VAL A 54 14.28 -0.51 8.04
N ARG A 55 14.65 -1.11 6.90
CA ARG A 55 16.03 -1.06 6.37
C ARG A 55 16.46 0.36 6.01
N GLY A 56 15.59 1.14 5.39
CA GLY A 56 15.87 2.55 5.06
C GLY A 56 16.12 3.39 6.30
N LYS A 57 15.39 3.15 7.40
CA LYS A 57 15.60 3.84 8.68
C LYS A 57 16.89 3.39 9.39
N ALA A 58 17.26 2.12 9.27
CA ALA A 58 18.44 1.56 9.94
C ALA A 58 19.75 1.81 9.16
N GLU A 59 19.73 1.66 7.84
CA GLU A 59 20.91 1.64 6.97
C GLU A 59 20.93 2.78 5.94
N GLY A 60 19.87 3.58 5.84
CA GLY A 60 19.72 4.62 4.80
C GLY A 60 19.46 4.05 3.40
N LYS A 61 19.27 2.73 3.27
CA LYS A 61 19.05 2.04 2.00
C LYS A 61 17.59 1.63 1.85
N PHE A 62 16.88 2.33 0.98
CA PHE A 62 15.49 2.04 0.64
C PHE A 62 15.45 1.09 -0.56
N THR A 63 15.71 -0.20 -0.31
CA THR A 63 15.66 -1.26 -1.32
C THR A 63 14.83 -2.43 -0.79
N THR A 64 14.09 -3.10 -1.67
CA THR A 64 13.33 -4.31 -1.34
C THR A 64 13.67 -5.45 -2.30
N THR A 65 13.16 -6.66 -2.02
CA THR A 65 13.40 -7.84 -2.87
C THR A 65 12.73 -7.71 -4.24
N ALA A 66 13.19 -8.47 -5.24
CA ALA A 66 12.58 -8.47 -6.58
C ALA A 66 11.08 -8.83 -6.53
N ASP A 67 10.71 -9.79 -5.68
CA ASP A 67 9.30 -10.19 -5.48
C ASP A 67 8.48 -9.06 -4.85
N GLY A 68 9.06 -8.34 -3.88
CA GLY A 68 8.44 -7.17 -3.26
C GLY A 68 8.23 -6.03 -4.27
N MET A 69 9.22 -5.77 -5.12
CA MET A 69 9.11 -4.79 -6.21
C MET A 69 8.01 -5.17 -7.19
N ALA A 70 7.93 -6.45 -7.57
CA ALA A 70 6.88 -6.95 -8.45
C ALA A 70 5.48 -6.85 -7.82
N ALA A 71 5.36 -7.11 -6.51
CA ALA A 71 4.11 -6.96 -5.78
C ALA A 71 3.64 -5.49 -5.72
N ILE A 72 4.54 -4.57 -5.37
CA ILE A 72 4.25 -3.12 -5.35
C ILE A 72 3.83 -2.66 -6.75
N GLN A 73 4.55 -3.07 -7.80
CA GLN A 73 4.22 -2.71 -9.17
C GLN A 73 2.83 -3.23 -9.57
N LYS A 74 2.48 -4.47 -9.21
CA LYS A 74 1.14 -5.03 -9.46
C LYS A 74 0.04 -4.21 -8.80
N VAL A 75 0.22 -3.80 -7.54
CA VAL A 75 -0.77 -2.95 -6.84
C VAL A 75 -0.91 -1.58 -7.51
N LEU A 76 0.18 -1.00 -8.01
CA LEU A 76 0.14 0.28 -8.73
C LEU A 76 -0.60 0.16 -10.07
N ILE A 77 -0.34 -0.89 -10.84
CA ILE A 77 -1.09 -1.16 -12.09
C ILE A 77 -2.57 -1.36 -11.77
N PHE A 78 -2.88 -2.16 -10.75
CA PHE A 78 -4.25 -2.39 -10.33
C PHE A 78 -4.97 -1.10 -9.92
N ARG A 79 -4.29 -0.20 -9.21
CA ARG A 79 -4.81 1.13 -8.87
C ARG A 79 -5.13 1.96 -10.11
N ASP A 80 -4.26 1.94 -11.11
CA ASP A 80 -4.47 2.69 -12.34
C ASP A 80 -5.64 2.11 -13.15
N GLU A 81 -5.79 0.79 -13.18
CA GLU A 81 -6.97 0.12 -13.77
C GLU A 81 -8.26 0.49 -13.02
N GLN A 82 -8.22 0.54 -11.69
CA GLN A 82 -9.34 1.00 -10.87
C GLN A 82 -9.71 2.45 -11.18
N LEU A 83 -8.74 3.34 -11.38
CA LEU A 83 -8.98 4.74 -11.74
C LEU A 83 -9.62 4.90 -13.14
N LEU A 84 -9.28 4.02 -14.08
CA LEU A 84 -9.82 4.05 -15.43
C LEU A 84 -11.22 3.44 -15.54
N ASN A 85 -11.51 2.42 -14.73
CA ASN A 85 -12.74 1.62 -14.85
C ASN A 85 -13.82 1.97 -13.81
N LEU A 86 -13.47 2.61 -12.70
CA LEU A 86 -14.42 2.89 -11.63
C LEU A 86 -14.97 4.31 -11.68
N PRO A 87 -16.22 4.51 -11.23
CA PRO A 87 -16.78 5.83 -11.07
C PRO A 87 -15.96 6.71 -10.11
N ALA A 88 -15.80 7.98 -10.45
CA ALA A 88 -15.01 8.94 -9.67
C ALA A 88 -15.46 9.06 -8.20
N TYR A 89 -16.75 8.82 -7.90
CA TYR A 89 -17.25 8.89 -6.53
C TYR A 89 -16.74 7.75 -5.63
N ILE A 90 -16.50 6.55 -6.18
CA ILE A 90 -15.92 5.41 -5.44
C ILE A 90 -14.45 5.70 -5.10
N VAL A 91 -13.72 6.27 -6.06
CA VAL A 91 -12.34 6.69 -5.86
C VAL A 91 -12.26 7.80 -4.82
N ALA A 92 -13.17 8.78 -4.87
CA ALA A 92 -13.23 9.87 -3.91
C ALA A 92 -13.53 9.38 -2.49
N ASP A 93 -14.45 8.42 -2.32
CA ASP A 93 -14.76 7.80 -1.03
C ASP A 93 -13.54 7.08 -0.44
N ALA A 94 -12.85 6.27 -1.26
CA ALA A 94 -11.64 5.57 -0.83
C ALA A 94 -10.50 6.54 -0.45
N GLN A 95 -10.35 7.66 -1.16
CA GLN A 95 -9.38 8.71 -0.81
C GLN A 95 -9.75 9.44 0.48
N ALA A 96 -11.04 9.64 0.75
CA ALA A 96 -11.51 10.21 2.02
C ALA A 96 -11.18 9.27 3.19
N ARG A 97 -11.46 7.97 3.05
CA ARG A 97 -11.12 6.95 4.06
C ARG A 97 -9.62 6.82 4.29
N LEU A 98 -8.82 6.94 3.23
CA LEU A 98 -7.36 7.01 3.35
C LEU A 98 -6.91 8.25 4.12
N SER A 99 -7.49 9.41 3.83
CA SER A 99 -7.15 10.67 4.49
C SER A 99 -7.50 10.64 5.98
N GLU A 100 -8.65 10.07 6.32
CA GLU A 100 -9.06 9.86 7.71
C GLU A 100 -8.12 8.88 8.43
N PHE A 101 -7.72 7.79 7.76
CA PHE A 101 -6.76 6.82 8.31
C PHE A 101 -5.39 7.44 8.59
N VAL A 102 -4.86 8.24 7.66
CA VAL A 102 -3.58 8.96 7.84
C VAL A 102 -3.69 9.97 8.99
N ALA A 103 -4.84 10.63 9.16
CA ALA A 103 -5.07 11.57 10.25
C ALA A 103 -5.18 10.90 11.63
N ASN A 104 -5.64 9.64 11.66
CA ASN A 104 -5.85 8.88 12.90
C ASN A 104 -4.64 8.06 13.39
N ASP A 105 -3.48 8.17 12.75
CA ASP A 105 -2.21 7.45 13.09
C ASP A 105 -2.44 5.96 13.42
N SER A 106 -3.40 5.33 12.74
CA SER A 106 -3.86 3.98 13.08
C SER A 106 -2.91 2.92 12.49
N LEU A 107 -2.75 1.79 13.19
CA LEU A 107 -1.97 0.64 12.70
C LEU A 107 -2.52 0.11 11.36
N SER A 108 -1.64 -0.49 10.54
CA SER A 108 -1.92 -1.04 9.19
C SER A 108 -3.36 -1.55 9.02
N PRO A 109 -4.13 -1.07 8.04
CA PRO A 109 -5.50 -1.52 7.80
C PRO A 109 -5.54 -2.92 7.18
N ILE A 110 -4.42 -3.38 6.59
CA ILE A 110 -4.23 -4.72 6.04
C ILE A 110 -3.75 -5.70 7.13
N VAL A 111 -4.30 -5.57 8.34
CA VAL A 111 -4.08 -6.59 9.37
C VAL A 111 -4.72 -7.91 8.92
N PRO A 112 -4.04 -9.07 9.07
CA PRO A 112 -4.75 -10.33 9.04
C PRO A 112 -5.81 -10.25 10.14
N GLU A 113 -7.03 -10.66 9.82
CA GLU A 113 -8.15 -10.70 10.75
C GLU A 113 -7.63 -11.13 12.11
N ARG A 114 -7.64 -10.21 13.08
CA ARG A 114 -7.12 -10.46 14.41
C ARG A 114 -8.06 -11.50 15.00
N LYS A 115 -7.76 -12.80 14.82
CA LYS A 115 -8.42 -13.87 15.56
C LYS A 115 -8.40 -13.43 17.00
N HIS A 116 -9.58 -13.07 17.53
CA HIS A 116 -9.73 -12.86 18.95
C HIS A 116 -9.27 -14.17 19.62
N PRO A 117 -8.16 -14.19 20.38
CA PRO A 117 -7.93 -15.33 21.22
C PRO A 117 -9.04 -15.27 22.28
N HIS A 118 -9.89 -16.29 22.25
CA HIS A 118 -10.81 -16.58 23.33
C HIS A 118 -10.10 -16.43 24.67
N GLN A 119 -10.66 -15.60 25.54
CA GLN A 119 -10.79 -15.91 26.98
C GLN A 119 -11.86 -15.05 27.61
#